data_AF-A0A971DX04-F1
#
_entry.id   AF-A0A971DX04-F1
#
_cell.length_a   1.000
_cell.length_b   1.000
_cell.length_c   1.000
_cell.angle_alpha   90.00
_cell.angle_beta   90.00
_cell.angle_gamma   90.00
#
_symmetry.space_group_name_H-M   'P 1'
#
loop_
_entity.id
_entity.type
_entity.pdbx_description
1 polymer ?
#
loop_
_entity_poly.entity_id
_entity_poly.type
_entity_poly.pdbx_seq_one_letter_code
_entity_poly.pdbx_strand_id
1 'polypeptide(L)'
;MNVARPIDYQSACNYFKEAEKKGEKLLMGDINTNFWLHKERINLDFVRDTARKFTDARIFIIAEGKNKGFYMYSETSKTCFLLFDIASKIPHAQFA
;
A
#
# COMPACT_ATOMS: atom_id res chain seq x y z
N MET A 1 -4.17 -13.96 -4.31
CA MET A 1 -5.49 -13.28 -4.36
C MET A 1 -5.30 -11.93 -3.70
N ASN A 2 -5.55 -10.85 -4.43
CA ASN A 2 -5.27 -9.50 -3.93
C ASN A 2 -6.36 -9.07 -2.94
N VAL A 3 -5.96 -8.40 -1.86
CA VAL A 3 -6.87 -7.91 -0.82
C VAL A 3 -6.64 -6.44 -0.59
N ALA A 4 -7.74 -5.71 -0.48
CA ALA A 4 -7.78 -4.37 0.06
C ALA A 4 -8.37 -4.45 1.47
N ARG A 5 -7.58 -4.13 2.49
CA ARG A 5 -8.06 -4.04 3.88
C ARG A 5 -8.38 -2.59 4.19
N PRO A 6 -9.62 -2.25 4.59
CA PRO A 6 -9.96 -0.89 5.00
C PRO A 6 -9.16 -0.50 6.24
N ILE A 7 -8.73 0.75 6.29
CA ILE A 7 -8.05 1.36 7.43
C ILE A 7 -8.75 2.67 7.72
N ASP A 8 -8.87 3.00 9.01
CA ASP A 8 -9.35 4.31 9.44
C ASP A 8 -8.51 5.42 8.78
N TYR A 9 -9.19 6.34 8.09
CA TYR A 9 -8.55 7.38 7.29
C TYR A 9 -7.67 8.29 8.16
N GLN A 10 -8.13 8.66 9.35
CA GLN A 10 -7.38 9.55 10.23
C GLN A 10 -6.09 8.89 10.73
N SER A 11 -6.16 7.61 11.09
CA SER A 11 -5.02 6.79 11.45
C SER A 11 -4.01 6.69 10.29
N ALA A 12 -4.49 6.44 9.07
CA ALA A 12 -3.64 6.40 7.89
C ALA A 12 -2.92 7.74 7.64
N CYS A 13 -3.63 8.87 7.76
CA CYS A 13 -3.01 10.20 7.65
C CYS A 13 -1.88 10.40 8.68
N ASN A 14 -2.03 9.87 9.90
CA ASN A 14 -0.97 9.94 10.91
C ASN A 14 0.23 9.09 10.49
N TYR A 15 0.01 7.88 9.97
CA TYR A 15 1.09 7.02 9.46
C TYR A 15 1.85 7.69 8.32
N PHE A 16 1.15 8.36 7.40
CA PHE A 16 1.75 9.05 6.27
C PHE A 16 2.64 10.21 6.73
N LYS A 17 2.17 11.02 7.67
CA LYS A 17 2.95 12.11 8.27
C LYS A 17 4.20 11.61 8.98
N GLU A 18 4.09 10.50 9.71
CA GLU A 18 5.23 9.89 10.39
C GLU A 18 6.26 9.35 9.39
N ALA A 19 5.80 8.65 8.34
CA ALA A 19 6.67 8.12 7.29
C ALA A 19 7.39 9.24 6.51
N GLU A 20 6.72 10.35 6.21
CA GLU A 20 7.34 11.53 5.59
C GLU A 20 8.44 12.12 6.46
N LYS A 21 8.19 12.27 7.77
CA LYS A 21 9.18 12.80 8.71
C LYS A 21 10.42 11.91 8.82
N LYS A 22 10.26 10.60 8.66
CA LYS A 22 11.35 9.62 8.75
C LYS A 22 12.05 9.36 7.42
N GLY A 23 11.51 9.86 6.31
CA GLY A 23 12.02 9.54 4.97
C GLY A 23 11.67 8.12 4.49
N GLU A 24 10.68 7.47 5.10
CA GLU A 24 10.23 6.12 4.75
C GLU A 24 9.24 6.11 3.57
N LYS A 25 8.83 7.29 3.08
CA LYS A 25 7.91 7.44 1.95
C LYS A 25 8.62 7.16 0.63
N LEU A 26 8.06 6.26 -0.17
CA LEU A 26 8.51 6.03 -1.54
C LEU A 26 7.69 6.83 -2.55
N LEU A 27 8.34 7.26 -3.63
CA LEU A 27 7.73 8.04 -4.71
C LEU A 27 7.50 7.16 -5.93
N MET A 28 6.30 7.23 -6.49
CA MET A 28 6.00 6.53 -7.75
C MET A 28 6.91 7.02 -8.88
N GLY A 29 7.42 6.09 -9.68
CA GLY A 29 8.36 6.36 -10.77
C GLY A 29 9.84 6.29 -10.37
N ASP A 30 10.17 6.24 -9.08
CA ASP A 30 11.53 5.94 -8.63
C ASP A 30 11.85 4.44 -8.85
N ILE A 31 13.08 4.16 -9.28
CA ILE A 31 13.67 2.83 -9.40
C ILE A 31 13.54 2.06 -8.08
N ASN A 32 13.80 2.72 -6.94
CA ASN A 32 13.69 2.10 -5.61
C ASN A 32 12.27 1.63 -5.32
N THR A 33 11.28 2.41 -5.73
CA THR A 33 9.86 2.06 -5.59
C THR A 33 9.52 0.86 -6.45
N ASN A 34 10.01 0.79 -7.69
CA ASN A 34 9.80 -0.37 -8.54
C ASN A 34 10.37 -1.64 -7.91
N PHE A 35 11.61 -1.60 -7.40
CA PHE A 35 12.21 -2.74 -6.70
C PHE A 35 11.37 -3.18 -5.49
N TRP A 36 10.89 -2.23 -4.70
CA TRP A 36 10.03 -2.53 -3.56
C TRP A 36 8.70 -3.17 -3.98
N LEU A 37 8.05 -2.63 -5.02
CA LEU A 37 6.78 -3.17 -5.54
C LEU A 37 6.93 -4.61 -6.05
N HIS A 38 8.03 -4.89 -6.76
CA HIS A 38 8.36 -6.24 -7.20
C HIS A 38 8.61 -7.18 -6.02
N LYS A 39 9.35 -6.73 -4.99
CA LYS A 39 9.63 -7.52 -3.78
C LYS A 39 8.36 -7.87 -3.02
N GLU A 40 7.45 -6.90 -2.86
CA GLU A 40 6.18 -7.09 -2.16
C GLU A 40 5.11 -7.79 -3.01
N ARG A 41 5.42 -8.09 -4.28
CA ARG A 41 4.52 -8.74 -5.25
C ARG A 41 3.21 -7.96 -5.43
N ILE A 42 3.30 -6.63 -5.48
CA ILE A 42 2.12 -5.78 -5.71
C ILE A 42 1.65 -5.95 -7.16
N ASN A 43 0.40 -6.41 -7.32
CA ASN A 43 -0.23 -6.50 -8.63
C ASN A 43 -0.79 -5.13 -9.05
N LEU A 44 -0.12 -4.47 -9.99
CA LEU A 44 -0.49 -3.14 -10.46
C LEU A 44 -1.81 -3.10 -11.24
N ASP A 45 -2.24 -4.19 -11.89
CA ASP A 45 -3.56 -4.26 -12.52
C ASP A 45 -4.67 -4.18 -11.48
N PHE A 46 -4.52 -4.88 -10.35
CA PHE A 46 -5.45 -4.78 -9.23
C PHE A 46 -5.47 -3.37 -8.61
N VAL A 47 -4.30 -2.74 -8.48
CA VAL A 47 -4.23 -1.34 -8.01
C VAL A 47 -5.02 -0.43 -8.96
N ARG A 48 -4.81 -0.56 -10.28
CA ARG A 48 -5.52 0.23 -11.30
C ARG A 48 -7.03 0.01 -11.22
N ASP A 49 -7.48 -1.23 -11.13
CA ASP A 49 -8.91 -1.56 -11.09
C ASP A 49 -9.57 -1.09 -9.79
N THR A 50 -8.83 -1.08 -8.68
CA THR A 50 -9.31 -0.53 -7.41
C THR A 50 -9.34 1.00 -7.45
N ALA A 51 -8.33 1.63 -8.02
CA ALA A 51 -8.25 3.08 -8.18
C ALA A 51 -9.38 3.62 -9.07
N ARG A 52 -9.79 2.91 -10.13
CA ARG A 52 -10.92 3.30 -11.00
C ARG A 52 -12.25 3.47 -10.27
N LYS A 53 -12.40 2.90 -9.06
CA LYS A 53 -13.60 3.06 -8.24
C LYS A 53 -13.69 4.43 -7.57
N PHE A 54 -12.58 5.17 -7.51
CA PHE A 54 -12.47 6.47 -6.86
C PHE A 54 -11.92 7.49 -7.86
N THR A 55 -12.64 8.59 -8.06
CA THR A 55 -12.22 9.64 -8.99
C THR A 55 -10.99 10.42 -8.49
N ASP A 56 -10.73 10.42 -7.19
CA ASP A 56 -9.62 11.12 -6.53
C ASP A 56 -8.62 10.16 -5.86
N ALA A 57 -8.53 8.90 -6.32
CA ALA A 57 -7.66 7.89 -5.71
C ALA A 57 -6.19 8.35 -5.71
N ARG A 58 -5.57 8.33 -4.53
CA ARG A 58 -4.15 8.60 -4.32
C ARG A 58 -3.46 7.39 -3.75
N ILE A 59 -2.15 7.28 -4.01
CA ILE A 59 -1.31 6.18 -3.53
C ILE A 59 -0.26 6.75 -2.58
N PHE A 60 -0.01 6.02 -1.49
CA PHE A 60 1.07 6.29 -0.56
C PHE A 60 1.80 4.99 -0.22
N ILE A 61 3.13 4.99 -0.32
CA ILE A 61 3.94 3.79 -0.06
C ILE A 61 4.87 4.07 1.11
N ILE A 62 4.79 3.21 2.13
CA ILE A 62 5.71 3.22 3.28
C ILE A 62 6.66 2.03 3.11
N ALA A 63 7.95 2.31 2.93
CA ALA A 63 8.96 1.31 2.57
C ALA A 63 9.21 0.28 3.69
N GLU A 64 9.21 0.75 4.93
CA GLU A 64 9.67 -0.01 6.10
C GLU A 64 8.98 0.44 7.40
N GLY A 65 9.28 -0.26 8.49
CA GLY A 65 8.68 0.01 9.80
C GLY A 65 7.32 -0.65 10.03
N LYS A 66 6.69 -0.30 11.17
CA LYS A 66 5.43 -0.92 11.65
C LYS A 66 4.25 -0.67 10.71
N ASN A 67 4.26 0.46 10.02
CA ASN A 67 3.22 0.87 9.09
C ASN A 67 3.66 0.66 7.63
N LYS A 68 4.65 -0.21 7.37
CA LYS A 68 5.05 -0.59 6.02
C LYS A 68 3.83 -1.05 5.22
N GLY A 69 3.71 -0.56 4.00
CA GLY A 69 2.62 -0.99 3.13
C GLY A 69 2.38 -0.11 1.91
N PHE A 70 1.55 -0.65 1.02
CA PHE A 70 1.02 0.04 -0.14
C PHE A 70 -0.39 0.52 0.16
N TYR A 71 -0.59 1.83 0.28
CA TYR A 71 -1.86 2.42 0.65
C TYR A 71 -2.51 3.10 -0.54
N MET A 72 -3.83 2.97 -0.63
CA MET A 72 -4.66 3.73 -1.55
C MET A 72 -5.72 4.48 -0.74
N TYR A 73 -5.87 5.78 -0.96
CA TYR A 73 -6.78 6.61 -0.20
C TYR A 73 -7.51 7.64 -1.07
N SER A 74 -8.67 8.08 -0.61
CA SER A 74 -9.47 9.16 -1.20
C SER A 74 -9.71 10.22 -0.13
N GLU A 75 -9.32 11.46 -0.43
CA GLU A 75 -9.46 12.58 0.50
C GLU A 75 -10.91 13.09 0.51
N THR A 76 -11.61 12.99 -0.62
CA THR A 76 -13.02 13.36 -0.77
C THR A 76 -13.92 12.41 0.00
N SER A 77 -13.72 11.09 -0.15
CA SER A 77 -14.54 10.08 0.52
C SER A 77 -14.06 9.74 1.94
N LYS A 78 -12.91 10.27 2.38
CA LYS A 78 -12.27 9.93 3.67
C LYS A 78 -12.11 8.41 3.85
N THR A 79 -11.64 7.73 2.81
CA THR A 79 -11.40 6.28 2.84
C THR A 79 -9.94 5.95 2.59
N CYS A 80 -9.47 4.87 3.20
CA CYS A 80 -8.11 4.36 3.01
C CYS A 80 -8.10 2.83 3.03
N PHE A 81 -7.27 2.25 2.18
CA PHE A 81 -7.09 0.82 2.05
C PHE A 81 -5.60 0.48 2.02
N LEU A 82 -5.21 -0.55 2.76
CA LEU A 82 -3.93 -1.21 2.58
C LEU A 82 -4.11 -2.33 1.55
N LEU A 83 -3.30 -2.29 0.49
CA LEU A 83 -3.29 -3.27 -0.58
C LEU A 83 -2.16 -4.27 -0.37
N PHE A 84 -2.46 -5.56 -0.50
CA PHE A 84 -1.47 -6.64 -0.43
C PHE A 84 -1.94 -7.86 -1.20
N ASP A 85 -1.01 -8.70 -1.65
CA ASP A 85 -1.31 -10.04 -2.15
C ASP A 85 -1.35 -11.04 -0.99
N ILE A 86 -2.40 -11.85 -0.89
CA ILE A 86 -2.48 -12.97 0.06
C ILE A 86 -1.36 -13.98 -0.19
N ALA A 87 -0.91 -14.15 -1.44
CA ALA A 87 0.17 -15.10 -1.75
C ALA A 87 1.49 -14.75 -1.04
N SER A 88 1.68 -13.49 -0.65
CA SER A 88 2.83 -13.01 0.13
C SER A 88 2.77 -13.39 1.61
N LYS A 89 1.63 -13.89 2.10
CA LYS A 89 1.41 -14.24 3.52
C LYS A 89 1.39 -15.74 3.82
N ILE A 90 1.56 -16.62 2.83
CA ILE A 90 1.76 -18.04 3.11
C ILE A 90 3.21 -18.18 3.58
N PRO A 91 3.47 -18.45 4.88
CA PRO A 91 4.80 -18.88 5.27
C PRO A 91 5.06 -20.19 4.54
N HIS A 92 6.24 -20.40 3.98
CA HIS A 92 6.71 -21.71 3.49
C HIS A 92 6.83 -22.77 4.61
N ALA A 93 6.02 -22.69 5.67
CA ALA A 93 6.00 -23.60 6.79
C ALA A 93 4.60 -24.22 6.91
N GLN A 94 4.27 -25.10 5.96
CA GLN A 94 3.31 -26.21 6.14
C GLN A 94 3.27 -27.10 4.89
N PHE A 95 4.44 -27.56 4.46
CA PHE A 95 4.56 -28.79 3.66
C PHE A 95 5.89 -29.45 4.07
N ALA A 96 5.89 -30.07 5.24
CA ALA A 96 6.87 -31.05 5.68
C ALA A 96 6.10 -32.24 6.24
#